data_AF-A0A1B4Q4D5-F1
#
_entry.id   AF-A0A1B4Q4D5-F1
#
_cell.length_a   1.000
_cell.length_b   1.000
_cell.length_c   1.000
_cell.angle_alpha   90.00
_cell.angle_beta   90.00
_cell.angle_gamma   90.00
#
_symmetry.space_group_name_H-M   'P 1'
#
loop_
_entity.id
_entity.type
_entity.pdbx_description
1 polymer ?
#
loop_
_entity_poly.entity_id
_entity_poly.type
_entity_poly.pdbx_seq_one_letter_code
_entity_poly.pdbx_strand_id
1 'polypeptide(L)'
;MVIFRRLALHRFVKMHPPARQVSPAPDELVTAYEGILPASLLELWRRKGLGFYGDLQLALIDPRAWQPVLDRWIVSPPDAVRRIPIALTPFGVLLYYRKLTSTDEDVVYIDPVSKRTGDLAWSLDDFFNKIVCEQDQLETIISPPLAQSARLECGVLAPGEVYEVDHMLLPMQMVRITKVNALDMHRRLHDAVDPHEPKADKPTTVADALPVEYRSMFENVETGPRLAGLYLSSYLDDHRLLALRPDGQYYLLFWQIHHKTFERIEVRAYGGSYEVSRNSDGDETVELEIELRSDSPGSDSNDVQLVAMYTNGATLLLRTNELEGMATAIGTWDQMGRSDDYFRRVTLDDAVLEEPSDGRMAPPFADLPLALQALVHIEPLLPMITHVAEPNPDEEDEGEGTVMCTLSLGEDDGLRMNMPLFSPKETGRQLEGWIWEMAPNACKAGITYRRGENGVIDHGPVVGDVLTTRAQE
;
A
#
# COMPACT_ATOMS: atom_id res chain seq x y z
N MET A 1 -53.38 -5.54 -17.64
CA MET A 1 -52.28 -5.33 -18.60
C MET A 1 -50.99 -5.28 -17.79
N VAL A 2 -50.26 -6.39 -17.70
CA VAL A 2 -49.00 -6.47 -16.94
C VAL A 2 -47.92 -5.83 -17.80
N ILE A 3 -47.46 -4.63 -17.44
CA ILE A 3 -46.33 -3.98 -18.09
C ILE A 3 -45.09 -4.78 -17.71
N PHE A 4 -44.55 -5.57 -18.65
CA PHE A 4 -43.25 -6.21 -18.47
C PHE A 4 -42.17 -5.13 -18.43
N ARG A 5 -41.84 -4.63 -17.24
CA ARG A 5 -40.66 -3.77 -17.04
C ARG A 5 -39.42 -4.59 -17.42
N ARG A 6 -38.63 -4.06 -18.35
CA ARG A 6 -37.32 -4.58 -18.75
C ARG A 6 -36.39 -4.54 -17.52
N LEU A 7 -35.67 -5.63 -17.27
CA LEU A 7 -34.67 -5.71 -16.19
C LEU A 7 -33.62 -4.60 -16.36
N ALA A 8 -33.15 -4.04 -15.24
CA ALA A 8 -32.01 -3.11 -15.26
C ALA A 8 -30.78 -3.76 -15.92
N LEU A 9 -30.43 -4.97 -15.48
CA LEU A 9 -29.29 -5.76 -16.00
C LEU A 9 -29.65 -6.59 -17.25
N HIS A 10 -30.51 -6.08 -18.13
CA HIS A 10 -30.97 -6.85 -19.29
C HIS A 10 -29.86 -7.12 -20.33
N ARG A 11 -28.85 -6.25 -20.47
CA ARG A 11 -27.77 -6.43 -21.45
C ARG A 11 -26.92 -7.61 -21.02
N PHE A 12 -26.57 -7.67 -19.73
CA PHE A 12 -25.95 -8.83 -19.10
C PHE A 12 -26.72 -10.12 -19.38
N VAL A 13 -28.00 -10.18 -19.03
CA VAL A 13 -28.82 -11.40 -19.18
C VAL A 13 -28.96 -11.83 -20.65
N LYS A 14 -28.95 -10.88 -21.58
CA LYS A 14 -29.01 -11.18 -23.02
C LYS A 14 -27.70 -11.79 -23.53
N MET A 15 -26.56 -11.25 -23.10
CA MET A 15 -25.23 -11.72 -23.51
C MET A 15 -24.86 -13.03 -22.82
N HIS A 16 -25.16 -13.12 -21.52
CA HIS A 16 -24.83 -14.24 -20.64
C HIS A 16 -26.12 -14.79 -20.05
N PRO A 17 -26.87 -15.64 -20.78
CA PRO A 17 -28.12 -16.18 -20.27
C PRO A 17 -27.89 -17.09 -19.06
N PRO A 18 -28.82 -17.13 -18.08
CA PRO A 18 -28.72 -18.06 -16.96
C PRO A 18 -28.74 -19.51 -17.45
N ALA A 19 -27.91 -20.35 -16.83
CA ALA A 19 -27.92 -21.78 -17.09
C ALA A 19 -29.26 -22.41 -16.67
N ARG A 20 -29.59 -23.57 -17.23
CA ARG A 20 -30.90 -24.22 -17.03
C ARG A 20 -31.23 -24.53 -15.57
N GLN A 21 -30.20 -24.74 -14.76
CA GLN A 21 -30.30 -25.05 -13.33
C GLN A 21 -30.47 -23.82 -12.43
N VAL A 22 -30.36 -22.61 -12.98
CA VAL A 22 -30.53 -21.36 -12.22
C VAL A 22 -32.01 -21.13 -11.99
N SER A 23 -32.39 -21.00 -10.72
CA SER A 23 -33.74 -20.68 -10.28
C SER A 23 -33.74 -19.40 -9.44
N PRO A 24 -34.84 -18.62 -9.45
CA PRO A 24 -35.00 -17.42 -8.63
C PRO A 24 -34.52 -17.59 -7.19
N ALA A 25 -33.85 -16.57 -6.66
CA ALA A 25 -33.39 -16.56 -5.29
C ALA A 25 -34.58 -16.56 -4.31
N PRO A 26 -34.46 -17.20 -3.14
CA PRO A 26 -35.48 -17.12 -2.10
C PRO A 26 -35.74 -15.67 -1.67
N ASP A 27 -37.02 -15.33 -1.43
CA ASP A 27 -37.41 -13.97 -1.01
C ASP A 27 -36.69 -13.52 0.28
N GLU A 28 -36.44 -14.46 1.20
CA GLU A 28 -35.66 -14.22 2.41
C GLU A 28 -34.26 -13.68 2.09
N LEU A 29 -33.57 -14.29 1.11
CA LEU A 29 -32.25 -13.84 0.70
C LEU A 29 -32.31 -12.45 0.08
N VAL A 30 -33.27 -12.22 -0.83
CA VAL A 30 -33.41 -10.92 -1.48
C VAL A 30 -33.69 -9.82 -0.45
N THR A 31 -34.60 -10.08 0.49
CA THR A 31 -34.97 -9.16 1.57
C THR A 31 -33.80 -8.83 2.48
N ALA A 32 -32.95 -9.81 2.80
CA ALA A 32 -31.78 -9.62 3.67
C ALA A 32 -30.74 -8.65 3.11
N TYR A 33 -30.76 -8.37 1.80
CA TYR A 33 -29.84 -7.45 1.13
C TYR A 33 -30.54 -6.21 0.55
N GLU A 34 -31.83 -6.00 0.80
CA GLU A 34 -32.52 -4.76 0.44
C GLU A 34 -31.92 -3.56 1.16
N GLY A 35 -31.65 -2.48 0.42
CA GLY A 35 -30.96 -1.29 0.94
C GLY A 35 -29.46 -1.47 1.17
N ILE A 36 -28.92 -2.67 0.95
CA ILE A 36 -27.50 -3.00 1.10
C ILE A 36 -26.86 -3.21 -0.28
N LEU A 37 -27.50 -4.00 -1.15
CA LEU A 37 -27.10 -4.20 -2.53
C LEU A 37 -27.96 -3.36 -3.49
N PRO A 38 -27.43 -2.98 -4.66
CA PRO A 38 -28.18 -2.27 -5.69
C PRO A 38 -29.45 -3.01 -6.10
N ALA A 39 -30.54 -2.25 -6.27
CA ALA A 39 -31.85 -2.81 -6.61
C ALA A 39 -31.86 -3.59 -7.93
N SER A 40 -30.95 -3.25 -8.85
CA SER A 40 -30.73 -3.92 -10.13
C SER A 40 -30.26 -5.37 -9.96
N LEU A 41 -29.32 -5.63 -9.04
CA LEU A 41 -28.85 -6.97 -8.70
C LEU A 41 -29.94 -7.78 -8.00
N LEU A 42 -30.65 -7.16 -7.05
CA LEU A 42 -31.76 -7.81 -6.35
C LEU A 42 -32.93 -8.15 -7.29
N GLU A 43 -33.20 -7.31 -8.29
CA GLU A 43 -34.16 -7.61 -9.35
C GLU A 43 -33.71 -8.83 -10.19
N LEU A 44 -32.42 -8.90 -10.53
CA LEU A 44 -31.85 -10.04 -11.24
C LEU A 44 -31.98 -11.33 -10.42
N TRP A 45 -31.64 -11.32 -9.14
CA TRP A 45 -31.77 -12.46 -8.24
C TRP A 45 -33.23 -12.93 -8.11
N ARG A 46 -34.16 -11.99 -7.92
CA ARG A 46 -35.60 -12.30 -7.80
C ARG A 46 -36.20 -12.89 -9.07
N ARG A 47 -35.73 -12.47 -10.25
CA ARG A 47 -36.32 -12.90 -11.53
C ARG A 47 -35.60 -14.07 -12.19
N LYS A 48 -34.29 -14.17 -12.03
CA LYS A 48 -33.43 -15.16 -12.70
C LYS A 48 -32.80 -16.09 -11.70
N GLY A 49 -32.15 -15.56 -10.67
CA GLY A 49 -31.58 -16.37 -9.59
C GLY A 49 -30.07 -16.37 -9.50
N LEU A 50 -29.56 -17.25 -8.65
CA LEU A 50 -28.13 -17.48 -8.42
C LEU A 50 -27.63 -18.72 -9.18
N GLY A 51 -26.36 -18.73 -9.54
CA GLY A 51 -25.70 -19.79 -10.30
C GLY A 51 -25.03 -19.26 -11.57
N PHE A 52 -24.77 -20.15 -12.53
CA PHE A 52 -23.94 -19.83 -13.70
C PHE A 52 -24.68 -19.04 -14.78
N TYR A 53 -24.02 -18.04 -15.35
CA TYR A 53 -24.47 -17.23 -16.47
C TYR A 53 -23.46 -17.30 -17.63
N GLY A 54 -23.97 -17.46 -18.85
CA GLY A 54 -23.17 -17.49 -20.08
C GLY A 54 -22.26 -18.71 -20.22
N ASP A 55 -21.56 -18.78 -21.36
CA ASP A 55 -20.65 -19.89 -21.67
C ASP A 55 -19.33 -19.87 -20.89
N LEU A 56 -18.99 -18.70 -20.32
CA LEU A 56 -17.83 -18.52 -19.43
C LEU A 56 -18.12 -18.94 -17.98
N GLN A 57 -19.34 -19.38 -17.67
CA GLN A 57 -19.72 -19.87 -16.34
C GLN A 57 -19.39 -18.88 -15.20
N LEU A 58 -19.68 -17.59 -15.38
CA LEU A 58 -19.66 -16.62 -14.27
C LEU A 58 -20.77 -17.01 -13.27
N ALA A 59 -20.42 -17.26 -12.01
CA ALA A 59 -21.38 -17.68 -10.99
C ALA A 59 -21.83 -16.49 -10.14
N LEU A 60 -23.14 -16.21 -10.13
CA LEU A 60 -23.73 -15.40 -9.05
C LEU A 60 -23.89 -16.26 -7.81
N ILE A 61 -23.41 -15.78 -6.67
CA ILE A 61 -23.29 -16.57 -5.43
C ILE A 61 -24.17 -16.02 -4.32
N ASP A 62 -24.51 -16.87 -3.35
CA ASP A 62 -25.14 -16.42 -2.10
C ASP A 62 -24.05 -15.78 -1.21
N PRO A 63 -24.14 -14.47 -0.90
CA PRO A 63 -23.08 -13.82 -0.15
C PRO A 63 -22.91 -14.40 1.26
N ARG A 64 -23.96 -15.00 1.86
CA ARG A 64 -23.90 -15.57 3.22
C ARG A 64 -22.92 -16.75 3.30
N ALA A 65 -22.84 -17.54 2.24
CA ALA A 65 -21.92 -18.69 2.18
C ALA A 65 -20.47 -18.26 1.94
N TRP A 66 -20.26 -17.08 1.35
CA TRP A 66 -18.96 -16.59 0.91
C TRP A 66 -18.40 -15.46 1.77
N GLN A 67 -19.21 -14.83 2.61
CA GLN A 67 -18.76 -13.78 3.53
C GLN A 67 -17.60 -14.25 4.41
N PRO A 68 -17.64 -15.44 5.05
CA PRO A 68 -16.52 -15.91 5.85
C PRO A 68 -15.24 -16.20 5.05
N VAL A 69 -15.35 -16.41 3.73
CA VAL A 69 -14.19 -16.56 2.85
C VAL A 69 -13.56 -15.19 2.60
N LEU A 70 -14.38 -14.19 2.25
CA LEU A 70 -13.94 -12.83 2.02
C LEU A 70 -13.30 -12.22 3.27
N ASP A 71 -13.93 -12.41 4.44
CA ASP A 71 -13.45 -11.87 5.72
C ASP A 71 -12.10 -12.48 6.15
N ARG A 72 -11.78 -13.71 5.72
CA ARG A 72 -10.46 -14.31 5.94
C ARG A 72 -9.40 -13.63 5.10
N TRP A 73 -9.67 -13.43 3.82
CA TRP A 73 -8.72 -12.79 2.90
C TRP A 73 -8.48 -11.31 3.21
N ILE A 74 -9.48 -10.60 3.74
CA ILE A 74 -9.40 -9.16 3.99
C ILE A 74 -9.79 -8.87 5.44
N VAL A 75 -8.78 -8.81 6.32
CA VAL A 75 -8.97 -8.37 7.71
C VAL A 75 -9.33 -6.89 7.68
N SER A 76 -10.52 -6.58 8.18
CA SER A 76 -11.10 -5.25 8.11
C SER A 76 -11.18 -4.64 9.51
N PRO A 77 -10.80 -3.36 9.71
CA PRO A 77 -11.05 -2.68 10.97
C PRO A 77 -12.57 -2.54 11.22
N PRO A 78 -13.00 -2.30 12.48
CA PRO A 78 -14.41 -2.24 12.86
C PRO A 78 -15.26 -1.26 12.04
N ASP A 79 -14.66 -0.16 11.58
CA ASP A 79 -15.33 0.92 10.84
C ASP A 79 -15.15 0.81 9.32
N ALA A 80 -14.61 -0.32 8.83
CA ALA A 80 -14.39 -0.51 7.40
C ALA A 80 -15.71 -0.58 6.62
N VAL A 81 -15.67 -0.10 5.38
CA VAL A 81 -16.76 -0.27 4.43
C VAL A 81 -17.13 -1.75 4.31
N ARG A 82 -18.43 -2.03 4.42
CA ARG A 82 -18.96 -3.39 4.29
C ARG A 82 -18.70 -3.94 2.88
N ARG A 83 -18.04 -5.10 2.81
CA ARG A 83 -17.73 -5.81 1.56
C ARG A 83 -18.64 -7.02 1.41
N ILE A 84 -19.26 -7.19 0.25
CA ILE A 84 -20.28 -8.22 0.02
C ILE A 84 -19.91 -9.05 -1.19
N PRO A 85 -19.59 -10.35 -1.04
CA PRO A 85 -19.26 -11.21 -2.18
C PRO A 85 -20.51 -11.45 -3.05
N ILE A 86 -20.43 -11.14 -4.34
CA ILE A 86 -21.59 -11.18 -5.25
C ILE A 86 -21.43 -12.18 -6.40
N ALA A 87 -20.19 -12.48 -6.80
CA ALA A 87 -19.94 -13.40 -7.91
C ALA A 87 -18.58 -14.11 -7.79
N LEU A 88 -18.44 -15.21 -8.53
CA LEU A 88 -17.21 -15.98 -8.66
C LEU A 88 -16.93 -16.26 -10.13
N THR A 89 -15.69 -16.03 -10.57
CA THR A 89 -15.26 -16.42 -11.92
C THR A 89 -15.08 -17.93 -12.03
N PRO A 90 -15.04 -18.52 -13.24
CA PRO A 90 -14.76 -19.94 -13.42
C PRO A 90 -13.39 -20.39 -12.87
N PHE A 91 -12.48 -19.47 -12.54
CA PHE A 91 -11.16 -19.75 -11.97
C PHE A 91 -11.04 -19.39 -10.48
N GLY A 92 -12.17 -19.08 -9.83
CA GLY A 92 -12.23 -18.78 -8.40
C GLY A 92 -11.71 -17.39 -8.01
N VAL A 93 -11.73 -16.43 -8.93
CA VAL A 93 -11.61 -15.01 -8.56
C VAL A 93 -12.93 -14.59 -7.92
N LEU A 94 -12.86 -14.09 -6.68
CA LEU A 94 -14.03 -13.67 -5.91
C LEU A 94 -14.30 -12.20 -6.17
N LEU A 95 -15.51 -11.90 -6.63
CA LEU A 95 -15.97 -10.55 -6.93
C LEU A 95 -16.89 -10.07 -5.80
N TYR A 96 -16.61 -8.89 -5.28
CA TYR A 96 -17.39 -8.31 -4.19
C TYR A 96 -17.75 -6.86 -4.46
N TYR A 97 -18.84 -6.44 -3.82
CA TYR A 97 -19.39 -5.11 -3.90
C TYR A 97 -19.08 -4.33 -2.62
N ARG A 98 -18.82 -3.03 -2.75
CA ARG A 98 -18.77 -2.09 -1.62
C ARG A 98 -19.75 -0.95 -1.85
N LYS A 99 -20.45 -0.55 -0.79
CA LYS A 99 -21.16 0.72 -0.74
C LYS A 99 -20.27 1.71 0.02
N LEU A 100 -19.52 2.51 -0.72
CA LEU A 100 -18.48 3.40 -0.15
C LEU A 100 -19.13 4.55 0.62
N THR A 101 -20.14 5.18 0.01
CA THR A 101 -20.91 6.28 0.59
C THR A 101 -22.40 6.06 0.35
N SER A 102 -23.27 7.04 0.61
CA SER A 102 -24.69 6.93 0.24
C SER A 102 -24.93 6.85 -1.29
N THR A 103 -24.01 7.42 -2.07
CA THR A 103 -24.10 7.54 -3.53
C THR A 103 -23.13 6.58 -4.21
N ASP A 104 -21.95 6.40 -3.64
CA ASP A 104 -20.82 5.77 -4.31
C ASP A 104 -20.72 4.29 -3.95
N GLU A 105 -20.26 3.53 -4.92
CA GLU A 105 -20.16 2.09 -4.86
C GLU A 105 -19.09 1.60 -5.84
N ASP A 106 -18.64 0.38 -5.63
CA ASP A 106 -17.75 -0.26 -6.59
C ASP A 106 -17.93 -1.78 -6.60
N VAL A 107 -17.34 -2.38 -7.62
CA VAL A 107 -17.12 -3.82 -7.73
C VAL A 107 -15.62 -4.06 -7.82
N VAL A 108 -15.13 -4.93 -6.95
CA VAL A 108 -13.72 -5.23 -6.76
C VAL A 108 -13.53 -6.73 -6.88
N TYR A 109 -12.31 -7.16 -7.21
CA TYR A 109 -11.95 -8.57 -7.21
C TYR A 109 -10.83 -8.89 -6.24
N ILE A 110 -10.83 -10.12 -5.73
CA ILE A 110 -9.64 -10.76 -5.17
C ILE A 110 -9.37 -12.05 -5.94
N ASP A 111 -8.16 -12.14 -6.48
CA ASP A 111 -7.63 -13.33 -7.13
C ASP A 111 -6.68 -14.06 -6.15
N PRO A 112 -7.13 -15.16 -5.52
CA PRO A 112 -6.30 -15.89 -4.58
C PRO A 112 -5.15 -16.66 -5.25
N VAL A 113 -5.21 -16.89 -6.57
CA VAL A 113 -4.20 -17.63 -7.32
C VAL A 113 -3.03 -16.71 -7.68
N SER A 114 -3.34 -15.53 -8.24
CA SER A 114 -2.30 -14.54 -8.59
C SER A 114 -1.93 -13.58 -7.46
N LYS A 115 -2.64 -13.66 -6.32
CA LYS A 115 -2.48 -12.77 -5.15
C LYS A 115 -2.68 -11.28 -5.50
N ARG A 116 -3.67 -11.01 -6.37
CA ARG A 116 -3.99 -9.65 -6.84
C ARG A 116 -5.36 -9.22 -6.37
N THR A 117 -5.51 -7.93 -6.16
CA THR A 117 -6.78 -7.25 -5.92
C THR A 117 -6.80 -5.97 -6.76
N GLY A 118 -8.00 -5.49 -7.07
CA GLY A 118 -8.17 -4.24 -7.81
C GLY A 118 -9.63 -3.94 -8.10
N ASP A 119 -9.91 -2.67 -8.36
CA ASP A 119 -11.25 -2.19 -8.69
C ASP A 119 -11.59 -2.51 -10.15
N LEU A 120 -12.82 -2.94 -10.41
CA LEU A 120 -13.30 -3.29 -11.75
C LEU A 120 -14.25 -2.24 -12.32
N ALA A 121 -15.11 -1.68 -11.49
CA ALA A 121 -16.06 -0.64 -11.88
C ALA A 121 -16.54 0.15 -10.67
N TRP A 122 -16.86 1.41 -10.88
CA TRP A 122 -17.47 2.34 -9.91
C TRP A 122 -19.01 2.28 -9.88
N SER A 123 -19.58 1.25 -10.49
CA SER A 123 -21.01 0.96 -10.43
C SER A 123 -21.27 -0.51 -10.71
N LEU A 124 -22.18 -1.11 -9.95
CA LEU A 124 -22.60 -2.48 -10.19
C LEU A 124 -23.27 -2.65 -11.57
N ASP A 125 -24.03 -1.64 -11.99
CA ASP A 125 -24.76 -1.68 -13.26
C ASP A 125 -23.79 -1.62 -14.44
N ASP A 126 -22.74 -0.81 -14.34
CA ASP A 126 -21.68 -0.74 -15.35
C ASP A 126 -20.86 -2.03 -15.36
N PHE A 127 -20.54 -2.61 -14.20
CA PHE A 127 -19.89 -3.91 -14.13
C PHE A 127 -20.65 -4.97 -14.94
N PHE A 128 -21.95 -5.13 -14.69
CA PHE A 128 -22.76 -6.16 -15.36
C PHE A 128 -23.10 -5.82 -16.82
N ASN A 129 -23.44 -4.57 -17.14
CA ASN A 129 -23.89 -4.21 -18.49
C ASN A 129 -22.78 -3.75 -19.42
N LYS A 130 -21.59 -3.42 -18.93
CA LYS A 130 -20.45 -2.97 -19.72
C LYS A 130 -19.26 -3.93 -19.57
N ILE A 131 -18.65 -3.99 -18.38
CA ILE A 131 -17.39 -4.72 -18.16
C ILE A 131 -17.49 -6.18 -18.59
N VAL A 132 -18.48 -6.92 -18.06
CA VAL A 132 -18.62 -8.35 -18.40
C VAL A 132 -19.22 -8.59 -19.79
N CYS A 133 -19.73 -7.56 -20.47
CA CYS A 133 -20.39 -7.66 -21.77
C CYS A 133 -19.49 -7.27 -22.95
N GLU A 134 -18.34 -6.63 -22.69
CA GLU A 134 -17.40 -6.14 -23.69
C GLU A 134 -16.13 -7.00 -23.64
N GLN A 135 -15.75 -7.59 -24.78
CA GLN A 135 -14.72 -8.63 -24.83
C GLN A 135 -13.39 -8.17 -24.22
N ASP A 136 -12.90 -7.00 -24.64
CA ASP A 136 -11.62 -6.46 -24.17
C ASP A 136 -11.60 -6.23 -22.65
N GLN A 137 -12.74 -5.85 -22.06
CA GLN A 137 -12.87 -5.65 -20.62
C GLN A 137 -13.07 -6.98 -19.87
N LEU A 138 -13.84 -7.91 -20.43
CA LEU A 138 -14.06 -9.24 -19.87
C LEU A 138 -12.76 -10.05 -19.78
N GLU A 139 -11.87 -9.92 -20.77
CA GLU A 139 -10.55 -10.57 -20.79
C GLU A 139 -9.66 -10.19 -19.61
N THR A 140 -9.90 -9.04 -18.97
CA THR A 140 -9.18 -8.64 -17.76
C THR A 140 -9.56 -9.45 -16.52
N ILE A 141 -10.72 -10.11 -16.53
CA ILE A 141 -11.30 -10.84 -15.40
C ILE A 141 -11.38 -12.34 -15.67
N ILE A 142 -11.73 -12.72 -16.89
CA ILE A 142 -11.89 -14.11 -17.32
C ILE A 142 -11.28 -14.24 -18.70
N SER A 143 -10.20 -15.00 -18.83
CA SER A 143 -9.64 -15.34 -20.14
C SER A 143 -10.58 -16.27 -20.90
N PRO A 144 -11.24 -15.83 -22.00
CA PRO A 144 -12.15 -16.69 -22.76
C PRO A 144 -11.46 -17.91 -23.39
N PRO A 145 -10.24 -17.80 -23.98
CA PRO A 145 -9.50 -18.96 -24.48
C PRO A 145 -9.22 -20.02 -23.41
N LEU A 146 -8.85 -19.58 -22.19
CA LEU A 146 -8.58 -20.49 -21.09
C LEU A 146 -9.87 -21.16 -20.60
N ALA A 147 -10.96 -20.41 -20.45
CA ALA A 147 -12.26 -20.95 -20.05
C ALA A 147 -12.79 -21.98 -21.06
N GLN A 148 -12.61 -21.70 -22.35
CA GLN A 148 -12.96 -22.64 -23.41
C GLN A 148 -12.11 -23.92 -23.35
N SER A 149 -10.80 -23.78 -23.14
CA SER A 149 -9.89 -24.92 -23.02
C SER A 149 -10.22 -25.79 -21.80
N ALA A 150 -10.43 -25.17 -20.64
CA ALA A 150 -10.84 -25.83 -19.41
C ALA A 150 -12.15 -26.62 -19.58
N ARG A 151 -13.12 -26.04 -20.29
CA ARG A 151 -14.39 -26.68 -20.58
C ARG A 151 -14.25 -27.86 -21.54
N LEU A 152 -13.35 -27.79 -22.52
CA LEU A 152 -13.06 -28.90 -23.44
C LEU A 152 -12.36 -30.06 -22.72
N GLU A 153 -11.42 -29.75 -21.83
CA GLU A 153 -10.62 -30.75 -21.11
C GLU A 153 -11.40 -31.41 -19.96
N CYS A 154 -12.09 -30.61 -19.15
CA CYS A 154 -12.72 -31.08 -17.91
C CYS A 154 -14.26 -31.18 -18.00
N GLY A 155 -14.89 -30.58 -19.01
CA GLY A 155 -16.34 -30.41 -19.10
C GLY A 155 -16.85 -29.23 -18.26
N VAL A 156 -18.17 -28.99 -18.27
CA VAL A 156 -18.82 -27.87 -17.58
C VAL A 156 -18.73 -27.98 -16.05
N LEU A 157 -18.59 -26.85 -15.35
CA LEU A 157 -18.61 -26.78 -13.89
C LEU A 157 -19.99 -27.12 -13.30
N ALA A 158 -20.01 -27.88 -12.21
CA ALA A 158 -21.16 -28.05 -11.33
C ALA A 158 -21.24 -26.91 -10.28
N PRO A 159 -22.39 -26.69 -9.62
CA PRO A 159 -22.50 -25.67 -8.58
C PRO A 159 -21.44 -25.82 -7.49
N GLY A 160 -20.71 -24.73 -7.21
CA GLY A 160 -19.62 -24.72 -6.23
C GLY A 160 -18.27 -25.20 -6.75
N GLU A 161 -18.16 -25.59 -8.02
CA GLU A 161 -16.89 -25.93 -8.66
C GLU A 161 -16.27 -24.74 -9.38
N VAL A 162 -14.94 -24.74 -9.45
CA VAL A 162 -14.12 -23.87 -10.29
C VAL A 162 -13.04 -24.71 -11.00
N TYR A 163 -12.46 -24.16 -12.05
CA TYR A 163 -11.25 -24.69 -12.68
C TYR A 163 -10.01 -24.19 -11.94
N GLU A 164 -9.14 -25.11 -11.57
CA GLU A 164 -7.81 -24.80 -11.07
C GLU A 164 -6.77 -25.12 -12.14
N VAL A 165 -5.83 -24.19 -12.34
CA VAL A 165 -4.73 -24.32 -13.30
C VAL A 165 -3.44 -24.58 -12.54
N ASP A 166 -2.76 -25.68 -12.85
CA ASP A 166 -1.46 -25.99 -12.26
C ASP A 166 -0.37 -25.13 -12.93
N HIS A 167 0.02 -24.05 -12.24
CA HIS A 167 1.04 -23.13 -12.72
C HIS A 167 2.47 -23.69 -12.67
N MET A 168 2.73 -24.81 -11.96
CA MET A 168 4.07 -25.43 -11.88
C MET A 168 4.50 -26.10 -13.20
N LEU A 169 3.59 -26.27 -14.16
CA LEU A 169 3.85 -26.93 -15.45
C LEU A 169 3.86 -25.98 -16.64
N LEU A 170 3.68 -24.67 -16.43
CA LEU A 170 3.75 -23.64 -17.48
C LEU A 170 5.06 -23.64 -18.29
N PRO A 171 6.26 -23.89 -17.70
CA PRO A 171 7.50 -24.00 -18.47
C PRO A 171 7.57 -25.21 -19.41
N MET A 172 6.73 -26.25 -19.20
CA MET A 172 6.75 -27.51 -19.95
C MET A 172 5.63 -27.63 -21.00
N GLN A 173 4.87 -26.56 -21.29
CA GLN A 173 3.73 -26.56 -22.23
C GLN A 173 2.62 -27.59 -21.92
N MET A 174 2.55 -28.11 -20.69
CA MET A 174 1.46 -28.96 -20.23
C MET A 174 0.66 -28.21 -19.17
N VAL A 175 -0.32 -27.40 -19.60
CA VAL A 175 -1.30 -26.83 -18.67
C VAL A 175 -2.20 -27.97 -18.21
N ARG A 176 -2.14 -28.31 -16.92
CA ARG A 176 -3.09 -29.25 -16.32
C ARG A 176 -4.23 -28.45 -15.70
N ILE A 177 -5.45 -28.70 -16.17
CA ILE A 177 -6.65 -28.08 -15.63
C ILE A 177 -7.46 -29.15 -14.91
N THR A 178 -7.93 -28.83 -13.70
CA THR A 178 -8.80 -29.72 -12.92
C THR A 178 -10.02 -28.96 -12.41
N LYS A 179 -11.10 -29.68 -12.12
CA LYS A 179 -12.22 -29.12 -11.35
C LYS A 179 -11.98 -29.37 -9.88
N VAL A 180 -12.20 -28.33 -9.08
CA VAL A 180 -12.08 -28.39 -7.63
C VAL A 180 -13.27 -27.70 -6.97
N ASN A 181 -13.52 -28.04 -5.71
CA ASN A 181 -14.46 -27.28 -4.90
C ASN A 181 -13.88 -25.89 -4.62
N ALA A 182 -14.65 -24.84 -4.91
CA ALA A 182 -14.17 -23.47 -4.82
C ALA A 182 -13.86 -23.04 -3.37
N LEU A 183 -14.69 -23.44 -2.40
CA LEU A 183 -14.45 -23.11 -0.99
C LEU A 183 -13.17 -23.79 -0.46
N ASP A 184 -12.95 -25.05 -0.82
CA ASP A 184 -11.74 -25.78 -0.43
C ASP A 184 -10.49 -25.20 -1.10
N MET A 185 -10.60 -24.75 -2.36
CA MET A 185 -9.52 -24.04 -3.06
C MET A 185 -9.15 -22.75 -2.33
N HIS A 186 -10.14 -21.88 -2.03
CA HIS A 186 -9.87 -20.65 -1.29
C HIS A 186 -9.31 -20.92 0.10
N ARG A 187 -9.80 -21.94 0.82
CA ARG A 187 -9.26 -22.32 2.14
C ARG A 187 -7.79 -22.71 2.02
N ARG A 188 -7.45 -23.61 1.10
CA ARG A 188 -6.07 -24.06 0.88
C ARG A 188 -5.14 -22.94 0.46
N LEU A 189 -5.57 -22.07 -0.46
CA LEU A 189 -4.76 -20.94 -0.93
C LEU A 189 -4.52 -19.91 0.19
N HIS A 190 -5.54 -19.66 1.00
CA HIS A 190 -5.42 -18.79 2.17
C HIS A 190 -4.47 -19.38 3.22
N ASP A 191 -4.66 -20.64 3.61
CA ASP A 191 -3.82 -21.31 4.61
C ASP A 191 -2.34 -21.39 4.18
N ALA A 192 -2.06 -21.35 2.87
CA ALA A 192 -0.70 -21.31 2.33
C ALA A 192 -0.01 -19.95 2.49
N VAL A 193 -0.77 -18.86 2.66
CA VAL A 193 -0.23 -17.50 2.83
C VAL A 193 -0.48 -16.91 4.23
N ASP A 194 -1.41 -17.48 4.99
CA ASP A 194 -1.72 -17.10 6.36
C ASP A 194 -1.54 -18.30 7.30
N PRO A 195 -0.30 -18.63 7.67
CA PRO A 195 -0.01 -19.73 8.59
C PRO A 195 -0.61 -19.46 9.98
N HIS A 196 -1.45 -20.40 10.44
CA HIS A 196 -2.19 -20.29 11.72
C HIS A 196 -1.32 -20.45 12.96
N GLU A 197 -0.10 -20.96 12.84
CA GLU A 197 0.75 -21.28 13.98
C GLU A 197 2.08 -20.52 13.92
N PRO A 198 2.51 -19.92 15.06
CA PRO A 198 3.86 -19.44 15.23
C PRO A 198 4.85 -20.56 14.89
N LYS A 199 5.80 -20.29 13.98
CA LYS A 199 6.90 -21.23 13.72
C LYS A 199 8.17 -20.88 14.50
N ALA A 200 8.22 -19.68 15.05
CA ALA A 200 9.26 -19.20 15.93
C ALA A 200 8.66 -18.39 17.09
N ASP A 201 9.46 -18.14 18.12
CA ASP A 201 9.08 -17.25 19.21
C ASP A 201 9.15 -15.78 18.77
N LYS A 202 8.23 -14.96 19.29
CA LYS A 202 8.27 -13.50 19.13
C LYS A 202 9.57 -12.98 19.75
N PRO A 203 10.38 -12.18 19.02
CA PRO A 203 11.62 -11.65 19.58
C PRO A 203 11.35 -10.75 20.78
N THR A 204 12.18 -10.88 21.81
CA THR A 204 12.20 -9.94 22.93
C THR A 204 13.44 -9.07 22.92
N THR A 205 14.56 -9.59 22.40
CA THR A 205 15.84 -8.89 22.28
C THR A 205 16.31 -8.79 20.84
N VAL A 206 17.27 -7.89 20.57
CA VAL A 206 17.93 -7.79 19.26
C VAL A 206 18.58 -9.11 18.85
N ALA A 207 19.20 -9.85 19.79
CA ALA A 207 19.70 -11.20 19.55
C ALA A 207 18.60 -12.17 19.10
N ASP A 208 17.44 -12.15 19.76
CA ASP A 208 16.31 -13.00 19.38
C ASP A 208 15.83 -12.64 17.97
N ALA A 209 15.77 -11.35 17.64
CA ALA A 209 15.30 -10.84 16.34
C ALA A 209 16.14 -11.36 15.17
N LEU A 210 17.44 -11.59 15.37
CA LEU A 210 18.35 -12.04 14.32
C LEU A 210 18.03 -13.45 13.81
N PRO A 211 18.17 -13.69 12.49
CA PRO A 211 18.26 -15.04 11.96
C PRO A 211 19.44 -15.78 12.61
N VAL A 212 19.18 -17.00 13.09
CA VAL A 212 20.11 -17.77 13.93
C VAL A 212 21.44 -18.02 13.22
N GLU A 213 21.41 -18.19 11.90
CA GLU A 213 22.58 -18.51 11.07
C GLU A 213 23.59 -17.35 11.01
N TYR A 214 23.15 -16.12 11.27
CA TYR A 214 23.96 -14.91 11.16
C TYR A 214 24.36 -14.33 12.51
N ARG A 215 23.77 -14.81 13.62
CA ARG A 215 23.95 -14.23 14.96
C ARG A 215 25.43 -14.11 15.36
N SER A 216 26.25 -15.12 15.07
CA SER A 216 27.67 -15.14 15.40
C SER A 216 28.50 -14.02 14.75
N MET A 217 28.03 -13.44 13.64
CA MET A 217 28.69 -12.30 12.99
C MET A 217 28.54 -10.99 13.77
N PHE A 218 27.50 -10.91 14.61
CA PHE A 218 27.16 -9.73 15.41
C PHE A 218 27.53 -9.89 16.89
N GLU A 219 27.90 -11.10 17.30
CA GLU A 219 28.45 -11.37 18.62
C GLU A 219 29.85 -10.76 18.78
N ASN A 220 30.18 -10.30 19.98
CA ASN A 220 31.49 -9.72 20.32
C ASN A 220 31.88 -8.49 19.48
N VAL A 221 30.92 -7.81 18.86
CA VAL A 221 31.15 -6.48 18.29
C VAL A 221 31.33 -5.50 19.44
N GLU A 222 32.59 -5.17 19.74
CA GLU A 222 32.92 -4.24 20.81
C GLU A 222 32.31 -2.86 20.54
N THR A 223 31.65 -2.30 21.55
CA THR A 223 31.36 -0.87 21.58
C THR A 223 32.67 -0.13 21.83
N GLY A 224 33.36 0.16 20.72
CA GLY A 224 34.67 0.82 20.73
C GLY A 224 34.58 2.35 20.71
N PRO A 225 35.73 3.04 20.75
CA PRO A 225 35.80 4.48 20.52
C PRO A 225 35.25 4.83 19.12
N ARG A 226 34.64 6.02 18.99
CA ARG A 226 33.95 6.50 17.77
C ARG A 226 32.69 5.68 17.42
N LEU A 227 32.56 5.32 16.15
CA LEU A 227 31.37 4.72 15.55
C LEU A 227 31.37 3.19 15.55
N ALA A 228 32.40 2.52 16.09
CA ALA A 228 32.40 1.06 16.19
C ALA A 228 31.28 0.56 17.11
N GLY A 229 30.49 -0.42 16.68
CA GLY A 229 29.35 -0.94 17.43
C GLY A 229 28.26 -1.53 16.54
N LEU A 230 27.13 -1.86 17.16
CA LEU A 230 25.94 -2.37 16.49
C LEU A 230 24.90 -1.27 16.33
N TYR A 231 24.25 -1.22 15.17
CA TYR A 231 23.26 -0.23 14.81
C TYR A 231 22.05 -0.90 14.16
N LEU A 232 20.88 -0.75 14.78
CA LEU A 232 19.62 -1.33 14.32
C LEU A 232 18.75 -0.25 13.69
N SER A 233 18.19 -0.56 12.53
CA SER A 233 17.10 0.18 11.91
C SER A 233 15.92 -0.79 11.73
N SER A 234 14.72 -0.32 12.04
CA SER A 234 13.49 -1.12 11.98
C SER A 234 12.38 -0.26 11.41
N TYR A 235 11.61 -0.77 10.46
CA TYR A 235 10.43 -0.11 9.91
C TYR A 235 9.36 -1.16 9.64
N LEU A 236 8.29 -1.12 10.42
CA LEU A 236 7.27 -2.18 10.42
C LEU A 236 7.92 -3.56 10.66
N ASP A 237 7.77 -4.49 9.70
CA ASP A 237 8.33 -5.84 9.77
C ASP A 237 9.77 -5.93 9.20
N ASP A 238 10.28 -4.87 8.56
CA ASP A 238 11.61 -4.81 7.97
C ASP A 238 12.67 -4.38 9.00
N HIS A 239 13.78 -5.12 9.05
CA HIS A 239 14.88 -4.87 9.96
C HIS A 239 16.23 -4.88 9.26
N ARG A 240 17.13 -4.02 9.76
CA ARG A 240 18.52 -3.96 9.33
C ARG A 240 19.44 -3.82 10.52
N LEU A 241 20.47 -4.66 10.60
CA LEU A 241 21.50 -4.58 11.62
C LEU A 241 22.86 -4.36 10.96
N LEU A 242 23.50 -3.25 11.31
CA LEU A 242 24.84 -2.88 10.89
C LEU A 242 25.81 -3.07 12.06
N ALA A 243 26.85 -3.87 11.85
CA ALA A 243 28.02 -3.93 12.72
C ALA A 243 29.16 -3.14 12.08
N LEU A 244 29.70 -2.16 12.79
CA LEU A 244 30.95 -1.47 12.44
C LEU A 244 32.05 -1.94 13.39
N ARG A 245 33.07 -2.61 12.88
CA ARG A 245 34.14 -3.19 13.69
C ARG A 245 35.36 -2.26 13.77
N PRO A 246 36.09 -2.23 14.90
CA PRO A 246 37.26 -1.35 15.05
C PRO A 246 38.39 -1.57 14.02
N ASP A 247 38.41 -2.71 13.32
CA ASP A 247 39.37 -3.05 12.26
C ASP A 247 39.00 -2.48 10.89
N GLY A 248 37.92 -1.69 10.79
CA GLY A 248 37.45 -1.09 9.53
C GLY A 248 36.61 -2.04 8.68
N GLN A 249 36.14 -3.15 9.24
CA GLN A 249 35.21 -4.07 8.57
C GLN A 249 33.77 -3.85 9.03
N TYR A 250 32.81 -4.00 8.13
CA TYR A 250 31.39 -3.95 8.46
C TYR A 250 30.68 -5.27 8.11
N TYR A 251 29.55 -5.50 8.79
CA TYR A 251 28.55 -6.48 8.40
C TYR A 251 27.17 -5.82 8.43
N LEU A 252 26.42 -5.92 7.34
CA LEU A 252 25.08 -5.37 7.21
C LEU A 252 24.11 -6.51 6.87
N LEU A 253 23.11 -6.72 7.73
CA LEU A 253 22.09 -7.75 7.56
C LEU A 253 20.73 -7.10 7.39
N PHE A 254 19.97 -7.55 6.39
CA PHE A 254 18.57 -7.23 6.15
C PHE A 254 17.74 -8.48 6.39
N TRP A 255 16.59 -8.35 7.04
CA TRP A 255 15.60 -9.41 7.15
C TRP A 255 14.23 -8.84 7.49
N GLN A 256 13.19 -9.64 7.27
CA GLN A 256 11.85 -9.36 7.76
C GLN A 256 11.46 -10.35 8.86
N ILE A 257 10.64 -9.91 9.82
CA ILE A 257 10.01 -10.80 10.80
C ILE A 257 8.54 -10.92 10.44
N HIS A 258 8.12 -12.12 10.03
CA HIS A 258 6.72 -12.33 9.66
C HIS A 258 5.80 -12.12 10.87
N HIS A 259 4.88 -11.15 10.80
CA HIS A 259 4.02 -10.71 11.91
C HIS A 259 3.27 -11.83 12.68
N LYS A 260 2.89 -12.92 12.01
CA LYS A 260 2.26 -14.12 12.65
C LYS A 260 3.20 -15.25 13.02
N THR A 261 4.05 -15.73 12.09
CA THR A 261 4.92 -16.90 12.37
C THR A 261 6.15 -16.56 13.17
N PHE A 262 6.52 -15.28 13.21
CA PHE A 262 7.79 -14.76 13.66
C PHE A 262 9.00 -15.35 12.91
N GLU A 263 8.81 -15.99 11.76
CA GLU A 263 9.94 -16.44 10.95
C GLU A 263 10.76 -15.25 10.44
N ARG A 264 12.08 -15.45 10.38
CA ARG A 264 13.00 -14.50 9.79
C ARG A 264 13.11 -14.84 8.31
N ILE A 265 12.55 -13.99 7.46
CA ILE A 265 12.44 -14.21 6.01
C ILE A 265 13.18 -13.12 5.24
N GLU A 266 13.32 -13.32 3.93
CA GLU A 266 13.98 -12.37 3.02
C GLU A 266 15.39 -11.93 3.45
N VAL A 267 16.12 -12.84 4.10
CA VAL A 267 17.42 -12.55 4.71
C VAL A 267 18.48 -12.25 3.63
N ARG A 268 19.15 -11.10 3.75
CA ARG A 268 20.26 -10.68 2.89
C ARG A 268 21.38 -10.12 3.74
N ALA A 269 22.63 -10.44 3.39
CA ALA A 269 23.79 -10.02 4.14
C ALA A 269 24.88 -9.48 3.21
N TYR A 270 25.54 -8.42 3.67
CA TYR A 270 26.69 -7.78 3.05
C TYR A 270 27.80 -7.64 4.09
N GLY A 271 29.03 -7.64 3.62
CA GLY A 271 30.19 -7.35 4.45
C GLY A 271 31.33 -6.88 3.58
N GLY A 272 32.15 -6.01 4.13
CA GLY A 272 33.23 -5.36 3.39
C GLY A 272 33.99 -4.38 4.27
N SER A 273 34.74 -3.49 3.62
CA SER A 273 35.42 -2.41 4.31
C SER A 273 34.51 -1.18 4.48
N TYR A 274 34.76 -0.39 5.52
CA TYR A 274 34.15 0.92 5.66
C TYR A 274 35.19 1.98 6.00
N GLU A 275 34.92 3.20 5.58
CA GLU A 275 35.74 4.36 5.91
C GLU A 275 34.97 5.34 6.78
N VAL A 276 35.69 5.98 7.71
CA VAL A 276 35.16 7.09 8.50
C VAL A 276 35.90 8.36 8.11
N SER A 277 35.16 9.35 7.66
CA SER A 277 35.70 10.64 7.23
C SER A 277 34.92 11.80 7.85
N ARG A 278 35.24 13.02 7.41
CA ARG A 278 34.38 14.18 7.67
C ARG A 278 33.94 14.80 6.36
N ASN A 279 32.66 15.17 6.27
CA ASN A 279 32.14 15.92 5.14
C ASN A 279 32.64 17.38 5.16
N SER A 280 32.23 18.16 4.15
CA SER A 280 32.54 19.59 4.04
C SER A 280 32.08 20.42 5.24
N ASP A 281 30.98 20.02 5.86
CA ASP A 281 30.37 20.71 7.00
C ASP A 281 31.07 20.34 8.32
N GLY A 282 31.91 19.29 8.31
CA GLY A 282 32.69 18.82 9.45
C GLY A 282 32.02 17.69 10.24
N ASP A 283 30.87 17.19 9.79
CA ASP A 283 30.19 16.03 10.35
C ASP A 283 30.99 14.76 10.09
N GLU A 284 30.96 13.83 11.05
CA GLU A 284 31.58 12.53 10.90
C GLU A 284 30.67 11.63 10.04
N THR A 285 31.24 11.07 8.96
CA THR A 285 30.51 10.24 8.01
C THR A 285 31.09 8.84 7.94
N VAL A 286 30.25 7.87 7.58
CA VAL A 286 30.62 6.48 7.32
C VAL A 286 30.27 6.15 5.87
N GLU A 287 31.23 5.61 5.13
CA GLU A 287 31.00 5.09 3.79
C GLU A 287 31.25 3.58 3.78
N LEU A 288 30.22 2.80 3.43
CA LEU A 288 30.25 1.34 3.34
C LEU A 288 30.53 0.92 1.91
N GLU A 289 31.50 0.02 1.72
CA GLU A 289 31.74 -0.61 0.42
C GLU A 289 30.70 -1.72 0.17
N ILE A 290 29.48 -1.34 -0.26
CA ILE A 290 28.40 -2.28 -0.58
C ILE A 290 28.49 -2.71 -2.04
N GLU A 291 28.84 -3.98 -2.27
CA GLU A 291 28.78 -4.60 -3.59
C GLU A 291 27.44 -5.32 -3.79
N LEU A 292 26.58 -4.73 -4.64
CA LEU A 292 25.29 -5.34 -4.99
C LEU A 292 25.50 -6.63 -5.80
N ARG A 293 24.78 -7.68 -5.41
CA ARG A 293 24.72 -8.95 -6.15
C ARG A 293 23.65 -8.87 -7.23
N SER A 294 23.61 -9.86 -8.12
CA SER A 294 22.58 -9.92 -9.17
C SER A 294 21.15 -10.06 -8.64
N ASP A 295 21.00 -10.57 -7.40
CA ASP A 295 19.73 -10.73 -6.69
C ASP A 295 19.43 -9.58 -5.70
N SER A 296 20.31 -8.59 -5.60
CA SER A 296 20.14 -7.46 -4.70
C SER A 296 19.17 -6.41 -5.27
N PRO A 297 18.17 -5.94 -4.49
CA PRO A 297 17.44 -4.73 -4.81
C PRO A 297 18.39 -3.52 -4.92
N GLY A 298 18.13 -2.60 -5.85
CA GLY A 298 18.92 -1.38 -5.98
C GLY A 298 18.91 -0.51 -4.71
N SER A 299 17.81 -0.56 -3.95
CA SER A 299 17.63 0.15 -2.68
C SER A 299 18.55 -0.33 -1.57
N ASP A 300 19.15 -1.52 -1.67
CA ASP A 300 20.12 -2.00 -0.66
C ASP A 300 21.39 -1.10 -0.64
N SER A 301 21.63 -0.32 -1.70
CA SER A 301 22.72 0.67 -1.74
C SER A 301 22.39 2.01 -1.04
N ASN A 302 21.17 2.19 -0.52
CA ASN A 302 20.81 3.41 0.23
C ASN A 302 21.57 3.52 1.57
N ASP A 303 22.14 2.42 2.07
CA ASP A 303 22.93 2.37 3.30
C ASP A 303 24.42 2.68 3.09
N VAL A 304 24.85 2.99 1.86
CA VAL A 304 26.28 3.23 1.53
C VAL A 304 26.84 4.43 2.28
N GLN A 305 26.11 5.55 2.37
CA GLN A 305 26.62 6.78 2.98
C GLN A 305 25.78 7.21 4.18
N LEU A 306 26.41 7.21 5.35
CA LEU A 306 25.75 7.56 6.61
C LEU A 306 26.45 8.76 7.26
N VAL A 307 25.68 9.59 7.97
CA VAL A 307 26.19 10.68 8.81
C VAL A 307 25.91 10.38 10.28
N ALA A 308 26.90 10.59 11.15
CA ALA A 308 26.75 10.35 12.57
C ALA A 308 26.03 11.54 13.24
N MET A 309 25.04 11.21 14.06
CA MET A 309 24.35 12.15 14.94
C MET A 309 24.54 11.75 16.40
N TYR A 310 24.84 12.73 17.24
CA TYR A 310 25.12 12.55 18.66
C TYR A 310 24.11 13.33 19.48
N THR A 311 23.21 12.65 20.17
CA THR A 311 22.10 13.26 20.92
C THR A 311 21.90 12.55 22.25
N ASN A 312 21.81 13.28 23.35
CA ASN A 312 21.48 12.74 24.69
C ASN A 312 22.28 11.48 25.10
N GLY A 313 23.56 11.39 24.72
CA GLY A 313 24.42 10.24 25.00
C GLY A 313 24.17 9.01 24.13
N ALA A 314 23.29 9.11 23.13
CA ALA A 314 23.07 8.11 22.09
C ALA A 314 23.78 8.52 20.77
N THR A 315 24.05 7.50 19.94
CA THR A 315 24.57 7.67 18.58
C THR A 315 23.54 7.12 17.60
N LEU A 316 23.20 7.93 16.60
CA LEU A 316 22.42 7.53 15.44
C LEU A 316 23.29 7.64 14.18
N LEU A 317 23.03 6.80 13.19
CA LEU A 317 23.60 6.90 11.85
C LEU A 317 22.46 7.21 10.88
N LEU A 318 22.47 8.39 10.27
CA LEU A 318 21.40 8.84 9.38
C LEU A 318 21.82 8.59 7.94
N ARG A 319 20.90 8.12 7.10
CA ARG A 319 21.16 7.94 5.67
C ARG A 319 21.30 9.28 4.98
N THR A 320 22.40 9.48 4.26
CA THR A 320 22.72 10.78 3.66
C THR A 320 21.72 11.16 2.57
N ASN A 321 21.22 10.19 1.81
CA ASN A 321 20.22 10.40 0.76
C ASN A 321 18.82 10.76 1.31
N GLU A 322 18.56 10.53 2.60
CA GLU A 322 17.27 10.82 3.24
C GLU A 322 17.28 12.15 4.03
N LEU A 323 18.41 12.85 4.14
CA LEU A 323 18.52 14.06 4.98
C LEU A 323 17.51 15.15 4.60
N GLU A 324 17.17 15.30 3.32
CA GLU A 324 16.14 16.25 2.90
C GLU A 324 14.74 15.82 3.37
N GLY A 325 14.41 14.54 3.28
CA GLY A 325 13.16 13.98 3.80
C GLY A 325 13.07 14.16 5.32
N MET A 326 14.14 13.81 6.03
CA MET A 326 14.26 14.01 7.48
C MET A 326 14.12 15.49 7.87
N ALA A 327 14.80 16.40 7.18
CA ALA A 327 14.68 17.83 7.46
C ALA A 327 13.26 18.36 7.23
N THR A 328 12.55 17.81 6.25
CA THR A 328 11.14 18.11 6.02
C THR A 328 10.29 17.61 7.19
N ALA A 329 10.48 16.37 7.63
CA ALA A 329 9.75 15.81 8.77
C ALA A 329 10.00 16.58 10.07
N ILE A 330 11.25 16.95 10.33
CA ILE A 330 11.65 17.74 11.51
C ILE A 330 10.99 19.12 11.46
N GLY A 331 11.14 19.86 10.36
CA GLY A 331 10.59 21.22 10.25
C GLY A 331 9.06 21.28 10.27
N THR A 332 8.41 20.19 9.82
CA THR A 332 6.95 20.10 9.69
C THR A 332 6.27 19.59 10.95
N TRP A 333 6.74 18.45 11.48
CA TRP A 333 6.06 17.68 12.53
C TRP A 333 6.91 17.47 13.80
N ASP A 334 8.10 18.05 13.89
CA ASP A 334 9.07 17.82 14.98
C ASP A 334 9.43 16.32 15.16
N GLN A 335 9.43 15.57 14.05
CA GLN A 335 9.77 14.14 14.00
C GLN A 335 11.02 13.89 13.15
N MET A 336 11.75 12.81 13.43
CA MET A 336 12.97 12.45 12.71
C MET A 336 12.76 12.05 11.24
N GLY A 337 11.52 11.79 10.82
CA GLY A 337 11.24 11.08 9.58
C GLY A 337 11.17 9.58 9.82
N ARG A 338 11.08 8.79 8.76
CA ARG A 338 10.77 7.36 8.89
C ARG A 338 11.86 6.64 9.66
N SER A 339 11.49 5.60 10.40
CA SER A 339 12.45 4.85 11.22
C SER A 339 13.46 4.03 10.40
N ASP A 340 13.24 3.88 9.08
CA ASP A 340 14.22 3.36 8.13
C ASP A 340 15.16 4.42 7.53
N ASP A 341 15.07 5.69 7.93
CA ASP A 341 16.01 6.73 7.48
C ASP A 341 17.27 6.76 8.36
N TYR A 342 17.24 6.09 9.51
CA TYR A 342 18.35 6.07 10.46
C TYR A 342 18.53 4.71 11.14
N PHE A 343 19.74 4.49 11.65
CA PHE A 343 20.05 3.40 12.57
C PHE A 343 20.31 3.92 13.97
N ARG A 344 19.82 3.19 14.97
CA ARG A 344 20.11 3.43 16.38
C ARG A 344 21.17 2.49 16.90
N ARG A 345 22.14 3.02 17.65
CA ARG A 345 23.10 2.17 18.35
C ARG A 345 22.40 1.26 19.37
N VAL A 346 22.73 -0.03 19.34
CA VAL A 346 22.14 -1.08 20.18
C VAL A 346 23.19 -2.01 20.76
N THR A 347 22.78 -2.82 21.74
CA THR A 347 23.43 -4.09 22.07
C THR A 347 22.52 -5.26 21.70
N LEU A 348 23.07 -6.48 21.62
CA LEU A 348 22.27 -7.67 21.34
C LEU A 348 21.23 -7.98 22.44
N ASP A 349 21.50 -7.56 23.68
CA ASP A 349 20.62 -7.76 24.83
C ASP A 349 19.53 -6.67 24.95
N ASP A 350 19.62 -5.61 24.14
CA ASP A 350 18.59 -4.56 24.13
C ASP A 350 17.25 -5.16 23.71
N ALA A 351 16.17 -4.63 24.29
CA ALA A 351 14.82 -4.97 23.85
C ALA A 351 14.60 -4.52 22.40
N VAL A 352 13.86 -5.33 21.62
CA VAL A 352 13.35 -4.87 20.33
C VAL A 352 12.28 -3.83 20.58
N LEU A 353 12.58 -2.58 20.24
CA LEU A 353 11.63 -1.48 20.32
C LEU A 353 10.95 -1.33 18.97
N GLU A 354 9.63 -1.27 18.99
CA GLU A 354 8.84 -0.87 17.84
C GLU A 354 8.97 0.65 17.69
N GLU A 355 9.57 1.10 16.59
CA GLU A 355 9.63 2.51 16.26
C GLU A 355 8.31 2.90 15.57
N PRO A 356 7.74 4.09 15.84
CA PRO A 356 6.63 4.60 15.05
C PRO A 356 7.03 4.69 13.58
N SER A 357 6.09 4.45 12.66
CA SER A 357 6.35 4.52 11.21
C SER A 357 6.87 5.89 10.77
N ASP A 358 6.33 6.95 11.37
CA ASP A 358 6.72 8.35 11.11
C ASP A 358 7.96 8.75 11.94
N GLY A 359 8.55 7.77 12.63
CA GLY A 359 9.73 7.88 13.46
C GLY A 359 9.50 8.45 14.84
N ARG A 360 10.62 8.68 15.52
CA ARG A 360 10.66 9.29 16.84
C ARG A 360 10.57 10.82 16.77
N MET A 361 10.29 11.44 17.90
CA MET A 361 10.49 12.89 18.05
C MET A 361 11.92 13.30 17.69
N ALA A 362 12.06 14.41 16.98
CA ALA A 362 13.34 15.00 16.64
C ALA A 362 14.12 15.36 17.92
N PRO A 363 15.44 15.12 17.97
CA PRO A 363 16.28 15.62 19.05
C PRO A 363 16.40 17.14 18.97
N PRO A 364 16.99 17.79 19.99
CA PRO A 364 17.26 19.23 19.93
C PRO A 364 18.02 19.61 18.66
N PHE A 365 17.66 20.74 18.04
CA PHE A 365 18.28 21.20 16.79
C PHE A 365 19.81 21.25 16.84
N ALA A 366 20.38 21.63 17.99
CA ALA A 366 21.83 21.72 18.20
C ALA A 366 22.55 20.35 18.18
N ASP A 367 21.82 19.25 18.36
CA ASP A 367 22.35 17.88 18.34
C ASP A 367 22.32 17.27 16.93
N LEU A 368 21.62 17.90 15.98
CA LEU A 368 21.56 17.45 14.58
C LEU A 368 22.94 17.61 13.91
N PRO A 369 23.31 16.76 12.93
CA PRO A 369 24.49 17.00 12.10
C PRO A 369 24.37 18.33 11.37
N LEU A 370 25.50 19.01 11.12
CA LEU A 370 25.53 20.33 10.46
C LEU A 370 24.92 20.28 9.07
N ALA A 371 25.15 19.22 8.31
CA ALA A 371 24.49 18.99 7.03
C ALA A 371 22.95 18.96 7.14
N LEU A 372 22.41 18.42 8.24
CA LEU A 372 20.97 18.38 8.48
C LEU A 372 20.45 19.73 9.03
N GLN A 373 21.20 20.38 9.91
CA GLN A 373 20.89 21.74 10.39
C GLN A 373 20.77 22.74 9.25
N ALA A 374 21.62 22.63 8.23
CA ALA A 374 21.58 23.48 7.05
C ALA A 374 20.30 23.33 6.22
N LEU A 375 19.60 22.19 6.34
CA LEU A 375 18.37 21.87 5.60
C LEU A 375 17.09 22.14 6.40
N VAL A 376 17.18 22.20 7.72
CA VAL A 376 16.02 22.40 8.60
C VAL A 376 15.73 23.89 8.77
N HIS A 377 14.54 24.29 8.33
CA HIS A 377 14.04 25.65 8.50
C HIS A 377 13.46 25.83 9.91
N ILE A 378 14.22 26.46 10.82
CA ILE A 378 13.78 26.75 12.20
C ILE A 378 12.52 27.62 12.20
N GLU A 379 12.52 28.66 11.38
CA GLU A 379 11.31 29.42 11.05
C GLU A 379 10.67 28.77 9.82
N PRO A 380 9.35 28.52 9.83
CA PRO A 380 8.71 27.92 8.68
C PRO A 380 8.78 28.84 7.46
N LEU A 381 8.91 28.25 6.28
CA LEU A 381 8.81 29.01 5.04
C LEU A 381 7.37 29.45 4.84
N LEU A 382 7.18 30.68 4.37
CA LEU A 382 5.87 31.30 4.16
C LEU A 382 5.63 31.66 2.68
N PRO A 383 5.56 30.69 1.75
CA PRO A 383 5.30 30.98 0.35
C PRO A 383 3.89 31.54 0.13
N MET A 384 3.78 32.54 -0.74
CA MET A 384 2.51 33.10 -1.18
C MET A 384 2.10 32.49 -2.52
N ILE A 385 0.81 32.17 -2.70
CA ILE A 385 0.26 31.75 -3.98
C ILE A 385 0.22 32.97 -4.92
N THR A 386 0.97 32.89 -6.03
CA THR A 386 1.03 33.94 -7.05
C THR A 386 0.13 33.65 -8.25
N HIS A 387 -0.17 32.37 -8.49
CA HIS A 387 -1.05 31.92 -9.55
C HIS A 387 -1.76 30.63 -9.15
N VAL A 388 -3.03 30.50 -9.51
CA VAL A 388 -3.83 29.28 -9.37
C VAL A 388 -4.21 28.84 -10.77
N ALA A 389 -3.85 27.62 -11.16
CA ALA A 389 -4.22 27.05 -12.45
C ALA A 389 -5.74 26.86 -12.55
N GLU A 390 -6.25 26.65 -13.76
CA GLU A 390 -7.63 26.24 -13.92
C GLU A 390 -7.81 24.81 -13.36
N PRO A 391 -8.74 24.59 -12.43
CA PRO A 391 -9.04 23.25 -11.94
C PRO A 391 -9.50 22.36 -13.09
N ASN A 392 -9.01 21.11 -13.14
CA ASN A 392 -9.43 20.14 -14.14
C ASN A 392 -10.59 19.29 -13.59
N PRO A 393 -11.85 19.49 -14.03
CA PRO A 393 -12.99 18.74 -13.51
C PRO A 393 -12.95 17.25 -13.86
N ASP A 394 -12.18 16.86 -14.88
CA ASP A 394 -12.00 15.45 -15.27
C ASP A 394 -11.09 14.69 -14.30
N GLU A 395 -10.33 15.41 -13.44
CA GLU A 395 -9.46 14.87 -12.39
C GLU A 395 -10.04 15.05 -10.98
N GLU A 396 -11.26 15.58 -10.86
CA GLU A 396 -11.98 15.67 -9.59
C GLU A 396 -12.65 14.35 -9.23
N ASP A 397 -12.66 14.01 -7.93
CA ASP A 397 -13.37 12.87 -7.37
C ASP A 397 -14.32 13.37 -6.26
N GLU A 398 -15.62 13.12 -6.42
CA GLU A 398 -16.69 13.62 -5.51
C GLU A 398 -16.64 15.15 -5.21
N GLY A 399 -16.13 15.93 -6.17
CA GLY A 399 -15.95 17.38 -6.02
C GLY A 399 -14.74 17.77 -5.17
N GLU A 400 -13.94 16.82 -4.71
CA GLU A 400 -12.59 17.04 -4.24
C GLU A 400 -11.62 16.97 -5.42
N GLY A 401 -10.66 17.88 -5.45
CA GLY A 401 -9.67 17.91 -6.50
C GLY A 401 -8.38 18.53 -6.00
N THR A 402 -7.35 18.40 -6.83
CA THR A 402 -6.07 19.09 -6.61
C THR A 402 -5.90 20.13 -7.71
N VAL A 403 -5.51 21.35 -7.35
CA VAL A 403 -5.19 22.40 -8.30
C VAL A 403 -3.73 22.82 -8.14
N MET A 404 -3.05 22.94 -9.27
CA MET A 404 -1.67 23.41 -9.30
C MET A 404 -1.60 24.92 -9.03
N CYS A 405 -0.85 25.29 -7.99
CA CYS A 405 -0.61 26.66 -7.58
C CYS A 405 0.87 27.00 -7.76
N THR A 406 1.18 28.17 -8.33
CA THR A 406 2.55 28.69 -8.36
C THR A 406 2.82 29.50 -7.11
N LEU A 407 3.99 29.29 -6.51
CA LEU A 407 4.40 29.92 -5.25
C LEU A 407 5.36 31.08 -5.51
N SER A 408 5.46 31.98 -4.54
CA SER A 408 6.39 33.12 -4.56
C SER A 408 7.84 32.75 -4.20
N LEU A 409 8.04 31.53 -3.69
CA LEU A 409 9.34 31.00 -3.30
C LEU A 409 9.68 29.81 -4.21
N GLY A 410 10.96 29.57 -4.41
CA GLY A 410 11.49 28.45 -5.17
C GLY A 410 12.44 27.56 -4.38
N GLU A 411 13.18 26.74 -5.12
CA GLU A 411 14.24 25.88 -4.60
C GLU A 411 15.34 26.68 -3.89
N ASP A 412 15.73 27.84 -4.44
CA ASP A 412 16.79 28.68 -3.89
C ASP A 412 16.40 29.30 -2.54
N ASP A 413 15.09 29.36 -2.24
CA ASP A 413 14.54 29.79 -0.96
C ASP A 413 14.37 28.63 0.04
N GLY A 414 14.69 27.40 -0.36
CA GLY A 414 14.69 26.20 0.48
C GLY A 414 13.43 25.33 0.41
N LEU A 415 12.51 25.58 -0.54
CA LEU A 415 11.44 24.62 -0.86
C LEU A 415 12.04 23.36 -1.50
N ARG A 416 11.42 22.21 -1.26
CA ARG A 416 11.87 20.91 -1.79
C ARG A 416 10.69 20.11 -2.34
N MET A 417 11.00 19.18 -3.23
CA MET A 417 10.01 18.27 -3.81
C MET A 417 9.30 17.48 -2.69
N ASN A 418 8.00 17.27 -2.83
CA ASN A 418 7.14 16.59 -1.86
C ASN A 418 7.09 17.25 -0.45
N MET A 419 7.58 18.48 -0.29
CA MET A 419 7.42 19.21 0.96
C MET A 419 5.93 19.56 1.17
N PRO A 420 5.35 19.27 2.34
CA PRO A 420 3.97 19.60 2.63
C PRO A 420 3.81 21.09 2.92
N LEU A 421 2.63 21.61 2.60
CA LEU A 421 2.22 23.00 2.80
C LEU A 421 0.81 23.05 3.38
N PHE A 422 0.63 23.96 4.34
CA PHE A 422 -0.64 24.15 5.04
C PHE A 422 -1.02 25.63 5.06
N SER A 423 -2.30 25.96 5.10
CA SER A 423 -2.71 27.33 5.46
C SER A 423 -2.46 27.59 6.94
N PRO A 424 -1.96 28.77 7.36
CA PRO A 424 -1.85 29.12 8.77
C PRO A 424 -3.23 29.16 9.46
N LYS A 425 -3.32 28.61 10.69
CA LYS A 425 -4.51 28.56 11.58
C LYS A 425 -5.32 29.83 11.58
N GLU A 426 -4.62 30.97 11.64
CA GLU A 426 -5.23 32.29 11.79
C GLU A 426 -6.03 32.71 10.54
N THR A 427 -5.77 32.07 9.40
CA THR A 427 -6.46 32.34 8.13
C THR A 427 -7.81 31.63 8.04
N GLY A 428 -8.00 30.51 8.76
CA GLY A 428 -9.20 29.69 8.70
C GLY A 428 -9.45 29.01 7.33
N ARG A 429 -8.45 28.97 6.44
CA ARG A 429 -8.61 28.48 5.06
C ARG A 429 -8.57 26.94 4.94
N GLN A 430 -7.87 26.26 5.85
CA GLN A 430 -7.68 24.80 5.86
C GLN A 430 -7.13 24.23 4.54
N LEU A 431 -6.22 24.96 3.88
CA LEU A 431 -5.55 24.47 2.68
C LEU A 431 -4.45 23.48 3.07
N GLU A 432 -4.30 22.43 2.27
CA GLU A 432 -3.24 21.45 2.39
C GLU A 432 -2.74 21.06 0.99
N GLY A 433 -1.46 20.76 0.86
CA GLY A 433 -0.89 20.32 -0.40
C GLY A 433 0.59 20.01 -0.33
N TRP A 434 1.16 19.66 -1.47
CA TRP A 434 2.57 19.26 -1.59
C TRP A 434 3.24 19.95 -2.77
N ILE A 435 4.54 20.19 -2.67
CA ILE A 435 5.35 20.66 -3.81
C ILE A 435 5.48 19.53 -4.84
N TRP A 436 5.15 19.81 -6.10
CA TRP A 436 5.18 18.85 -7.21
C TRP A 436 6.10 19.26 -8.36
N GLU A 437 6.33 20.56 -8.56
CA GLU A 437 7.26 21.04 -9.59
C GLU A 437 8.27 21.99 -8.96
N MET A 438 9.55 21.66 -9.15
CA MET A 438 10.66 22.46 -8.64
C MET A 438 11.10 23.50 -9.68
N ALA A 439 11.32 24.73 -9.21
CA ALA A 439 12.00 25.75 -9.98
C ALA A 439 12.78 26.68 -9.04
N PRO A 440 13.91 27.26 -9.47
CA PRO A 440 14.79 28.03 -8.59
C PRO A 440 14.10 29.16 -7.81
N ASN A 441 13.15 29.87 -8.44
CA ASN A 441 12.52 31.06 -7.86
C ASN A 441 10.99 30.98 -7.68
N ALA A 442 10.35 29.88 -8.12
CA ALA A 442 8.89 29.76 -8.09
C ALA A 442 8.44 28.31 -8.27
N CYS A 443 8.43 27.53 -7.19
CA CYS A 443 7.94 26.15 -7.22
C CYS A 443 6.42 26.11 -7.43
N LYS A 444 5.90 24.94 -7.82
CA LYS A 444 4.46 24.70 -7.85
C LYS A 444 4.05 23.63 -6.84
N ALA A 445 2.91 23.88 -6.21
CA ALA A 445 2.27 22.95 -5.29
C ALA A 445 0.91 22.50 -5.81
N GLY A 446 0.60 21.24 -5.62
CA GLY A 446 -0.74 20.71 -5.78
C GLY A 446 -1.48 20.91 -4.47
N ILE A 447 -2.46 21.81 -4.47
CA ILE A 447 -3.25 22.14 -3.29
C ILE A 447 -4.64 21.52 -3.43
N THR A 448 -5.08 20.80 -2.41
CA THR A 448 -6.40 20.17 -2.39
C THR A 448 -7.49 21.23 -2.21
N TYR A 449 -8.65 20.98 -2.82
CA TYR A 449 -9.84 21.80 -2.67
C TYR A 449 -11.09 20.92 -2.74
N ARG A 450 -12.22 21.47 -2.27
CA ARG A 450 -13.53 20.82 -2.36
C ARG A 450 -14.59 21.76 -2.93
N ARG A 451 -15.52 21.23 -3.71
CA ARG A 451 -16.70 21.95 -4.19
C ARG A 451 -17.85 21.85 -3.18
N GLY A 452 -18.54 22.97 -2.98
CA GLY A 452 -19.79 23.03 -2.25
C GLY A 452 -20.95 22.41 -3.03
N GLU A 453 -22.12 22.31 -2.40
CA GLU A 453 -23.35 21.76 -2.99
C GLU A 453 -23.80 22.48 -4.29
N ASN A 454 -23.34 23.72 -4.49
CA ASN A 454 -23.60 24.53 -5.68
C ASN A 454 -22.60 24.27 -6.84
N GLY A 455 -21.64 23.36 -6.65
CA GLY A 455 -20.58 23.05 -7.62
C GLY A 455 -19.47 24.10 -7.70
N VAL A 456 -19.45 25.11 -6.83
CA VAL A 456 -18.37 26.11 -6.73
C VAL A 456 -17.33 25.61 -5.74
N ILE A 457 -16.05 25.86 -6.01
CA ILE A 457 -14.97 25.56 -5.07
C ILE A 457 -15.16 26.44 -3.83
N ASP A 458 -15.55 25.83 -2.72
CA ASP A 458 -15.70 26.49 -1.44
C ASP A 458 -14.36 26.45 -0.72
N HIS A 459 -13.85 27.61 -0.31
CA HIS A 459 -12.59 27.73 0.44
C HIS A 459 -11.31 27.22 -0.25
N GLY A 460 -11.31 26.87 -1.55
CA GLY A 460 -10.10 26.49 -2.30
C GLY A 460 -9.09 27.64 -2.49
N PRO A 461 -7.87 27.34 -2.97
CA PRO A 461 -6.75 28.29 -2.97
C PRO A 461 -7.01 29.51 -3.87
N VAL A 462 -6.56 30.68 -3.44
CA VAL A 462 -6.61 31.93 -4.21
C VAL A 462 -5.26 32.63 -4.23
N VAL A 463 -5.05 33.47 -5.24
CA VAL A 463 -3.87 34.33 -5.32
C VAL A 463 -3.82 35.24 -4.08
N GLY A 464 -2.66 35.26 -3.42
CA GLY A 464 -2.42 36.02 -2.19
C GLY A 464 -2.53 35.20 -0.91
N ASP A 465 -3.04 33.95 -0.96
CA ASP A 465 -2.97 33.05 0.19
C ASP A 465 -1.50 32.79 0.56
N VAL A 466 -1.21 32.81 1.86
CA VAL A 466 0.09 32.42 2.41
C VAL A 466 -0.03 31.01 2.95
N LEU A 467 0.90 30.14 2.58
CA LEU A 467 1.04 28.79 3.11
C LEU A 467 2.23 28.73 4.06
N THR A 468 2.30 27.69 4.89
CA THR A 468 3.38 27.41 5.84
C THR A 468 3.84 25.97 5.69
N THR A 469 5.14 25.73 5.83
CA THR A 469 5.73 24.39 5.86
C THR A 469 5.61 23.70 7.22
N ARG A 470 5.04 24.37 8.23
CA ARG A 470 4.84 23.79 9.57
C ARG A 470 3.41 23.26 9.71
N ALA A 471 3.29 21.97 10.02
CA ALA A 471 2.00 21.40 10.36
C ALA A 471 1.50 22.02 11.67
N GLN A 472 0.19 22.03 11.81
CA GLN A 472 -0.46 22.63 12.97
C GLN A 472 -1.13 21.55 13.79
N GLU A 473 -0.97 21.62 15.11
CA GLU A 473 -1.69 20.78 16.08
C GLU A 473 -3.20 21.11 16.16
#